data_AF-A0A1V4J2M3-F1
#
_entry.id   AF-A0A1V4J2M3-F1
#
_cell.length_a   1.000
_cell.length_b   1.000
_cell.length_c   1.000
_cell.angle_alpha   90.00
_cell.angle_beta   90.00
_cell.angle_gamma   90.00
#
_symmetry.space_group_name_H-M   'P 1'
#
loop_
_entity.id
_entity.type
_entity.pdbx_description
1 polymer ?
#
loop_
_entity_poly.entity_id
_entity_poly.type
_entity_poly.pdbx_seq_one_letter_code
_entity_poly.pdbx_strand_id
1 'polypeptide(L)'
;MLCLDHASLSLPEPVDRPPVLLIANSQNILATYLSGAPVPNITPTSAKQTTAMDFNYVEDTVCWVHVGDSASQTILKCAKIPNLKGFVDERSINISLSLHRECRSPRGRDPRPHLPGTPPTSDGSTWAVFW
;
A
#
# COMPACT_ATOMS: atom_id res chain seq x y z
N MET A 1 15.49 21.78 -26.17
CA MET A 1 15.68 20.37 -26.58
C MET A 1 14.99 19.53 -25.52
N LEU A 2 13.73 19.16 -25.77
CA LEU A 2 13.01 18.21 -24.91
C LEU A 2 13.49 16.82 -25.33
N CYS A 3 13.98 16.01 -24.40
CA CYS A 3 14.09 14.57 -24.63
C CYS A 3 12.66 14.01 -24.63
N LEU A 4 12.01 14.11 -25.78
CA LEU A 4 10.96 13.18 -26.16
C LEU A 4 11.66 11.88 -26.50
N ASP A 5 11.95 11.08 -25.48
CA ASP A 5 12.23 9.67 -25.73
C ASP A 5 10.96 9.06 -26.28
N HIS A 6 11.08 8.55 -27.50
CA HIS A 6 10.08 7.82 -28.26
C HIS A 6 9.81 6.48 -27.54
N ALA A 7 9.18 6.52 -26.38
CA ALA A 7 8.56 5.35 -25.80
C ALA A 7 7.34 5.05 -26.67
N SER A 8 7.50 4.11 -27.60
CA SER A 8 6.36 3.42 -28.20
C SER A 8 5.51 2.89 -27.05
N LEU A 9 4.41 3.58 -26.75
CA LEU A 9 3.43 3.15 -25.76
C LEU A 9 2.77 1.90 -26.33
N SER A 10 3.36 0.74 -26.08
CA SER A 10 2.66 -0.53 -26.24
C SER A 10 1.53 -0.49 -25.22
N LEU A 11 0.32 -0.17 -25.69
CA LEU A 11 -0.88 -0.44 -24.93
C LEU A 11 -0.82 -1.94 -24.61
N PRO A 12 -0.78 -2.34 -23.33
CA PRO A 12 -0.81 -3.76 -23.00
C PRO A 12 -2.05 -4.34 -23.69
N GLU A 13 -1.89 -5.51 -24.32
CA GLU A 13 -3.06 -6.24 -24.82
C GLU A 13 -4.09 -6.31 -23.69
N PRO A 14 -5.39 -6.13 -24.00
CA PRO A 14 -6.42 -6.14 -22.99
C PRO A 14 -6.34 -7.46 -22.23
N VAL A 15 -5.80 -7.39 -21.02
CA VAL A 15 -5.78 -8.52 -20.10
C VAL A 15 -7.23 -8.77 -19.76
N ASP A 16 -7.73 -9.96 -20.08
CA ASP A 16 -9.13 -10.36 -19.91
C ASP A 16 -9.52 -10.57 -18.43
N ARG A 17 -8.73 -10.02 -17.50
CA ARG A 17 -8.94 -10.11 -16.05
C ARG A 17 -9.34 -8.73 -15.53
N PRO A 18 -10.49 -8.60 -14.85
CA PRO A 18 -10.94 -7.32 -14.34
C PRO A 18 -9.95 -6.76 -13.30
N PRO A 19 -9.75 -5.43 -13.25
CA PRO A 19 -8.93 -4.81 -12.22
C PRO A 19 -9.52 -5.03 -10.83
N VAL A 20 -8.65 -5.28 -9.87
CA VAL A 20 -9.00 -5.56 -8.47
C VAL A 20 -8.20 -4.66 -7.55
N LEU A 21 -8.87 -4.13 -6.53
CA LEU A 21 -8.30 -3.31 -5.48
C LEU A 21 -7.93 -4.20 -4.28
N LEU A 22 -6.65 -4.21 -3.93
CA LEU A 22 -6.16 -4.81 -2.68
C LEU A 22 -6.14 -3.74 -1.57
N ILE A 23 -6.69 -4.07 -0.41
CA ILE A 23 -6.81 -3.15 0.71
C ILE A 23 -6.24 -3.83 1.96
N ALA A 24 -5.17 -3.27 2.54
CA ALA A 24 -4.80 -3.60 3.91
C ALA A 24 -5.60 -2.72 4.88
N ASN A 25 -6.16 -3.36 5.91
CA ASN A 25 -6.54 -2.68 7.13
C ASN A 25 -5.72 -3.24 8.31
N SER A 26 -6.01 -2.80 9.53
CA SER A 26 -5.29 -3.22 10.74
C SER A 26 -5.47 -4.72 11.10
N GLN A 27 -6.34 -5.44 10.40
CA GLN A 27 -6.66 -6.84 10.65
C GLN A 27 -6.18 -7.73 9.49
N ASN A 28 -6.52 -7.40 8.25
CA ASN A 28 -6.34 -8.27 7.10
C ASN A 28 -6.13 -7.51 5.77
N ILE A 29 -5.71 -8.29 4.76
CA ILE A 29 -5.72 -7.86 3.36
C ILE A 29 -7.00 -8.38 2.71
N LEU A 30 -7.75 -7.48 2.08
CA LEU A 30 -8.99 -7.76 1.35
C LEU A 30 -8.81 -7.45 -0.13
N ALA A 31 -9.68 -8.04 -0.96
CA ALA A 31 -9.77 -7.72 -2.38
C ALA A 31 -11.21 -7.39 -2.77
N THR A 32 -11.37 -6.30 -3.53
CA THR A 32 -12.65 -5.88 -4.10
C THR A 32 -12.48 -5.56 -5.57
N TYR A 33 -13.51 -5.81 -6.39
CA TYR A 33 -13.57 -5.22 -7.72
C TYR A 33 -13.68 -3.69 -7.60
N LEU A 34 -13.34 -2.97 -8.67
CA LEU A 34 -13.51 -1.51 -8.70
C LEU A 34 -14.96 -1.04 -8.53
N SER A 35 -15.93 -1.94 -8.74
CA SER A 35 -17.34 -1.71 -8.43
C SER A 35 -17.66 -1.70 -6.93
N GLY A 36 -16.69 -2.04 -6.07
CA GLY A 36 -16.86 -2.22 -4.63
C GLY A 36 -17.38 -3.60 -4.23
N ALA A 37 -17.74 -4.46 -5.19
CA ALA A 37 -18.15 -5.83 -4.90
C ALA A 37 -16.96 -6.65 -4.37
N PRO A 38 -17.15 -7.50 -3.34
CA PRO A 38 -16.08 -8.35 -2.84
C PRO A 38 -15.65 -9.38 -3.89
N VAL A 39 -14.35 -9.66 -3.96
CA VAL A 39 -13.86 -10.76 -4.81
C VAL A 39 -14.21 -12.09 -4.12
N PRO A 40 -15.00 -12.97 -4.76
CA PRO A 40 -15.39 -14.23 -4.15
C PRO A 40 -14.18 -15.15 -3.99
N ASN A 41 -14.11 -15.85 -2.85
CA ASN A 41 -13.12 -16.89 -2.54
C ASN A 41 -11.70 -16.43 -2.20
N ILE A 42 -11.43 -15.12 -2.08
CA ILE A 42 -10.16 -14.71 -1.50
C ILE A 42 -10.19 -14.99 0.01
N THR A 43 -9.32 -15.89 0.47
CA THR A 43 -9.15 -16.12 1.90
C THR A 43 -8.32 -14.96 2.47
N PRO A 44 -8.80 -14.20 3.47
CA PRO A 44 -8.04 -13.08 4.03
C PRO A 44 -6.74 -13.56 4.68
N THR A 45 -5.62 -12.85 4.44
CA THR A 45 -4.39 -13.02 5.23
C THR A 45 -4.26 -11.90 6.27
N SER A 46 -3.54 -12.17 7.35
CA SER A 46 -3.32 -11.20 8.44
C SER A 46 -2.44 -10.05 7.97
N ALA A 47 -2.92 -8.82 8.17
CA ALA A 47 -2.25 -7.56 7.83
C ALA A 47 -1.99 -6.70 9.07
N LYS A 48 -1.93 -7.31 10.25
CA LYS A 48 -1.66 -6.59 11.50
C LYS A 48 -0.39 -5.77 11.36
N GLN A 49 -0.45 -4.50 11.77
CA GLN A 49 0.68 -3.57 11.72
C GLN A 49 1.27 -3.38 10.30
N THR A 50 0.46 -3.58 9.26
CA THR A 50 0.87 -3.27 7.89
C THR A 50 0.95 -1.76 7.71
N THR A 51 2.09 -1.28 7.24
CA THR A 51 2.32 0.16 6.97
C THR A 51 2.39 0.48 5.49
N ALA A 52 2.71 -0.49 4.63
CA ALA A 52 2.75 -0.31 3.19
C ALA A 52 2.49 -1.66 2.51
N MET A 53 1.98 -1.63 1.28
CA MET A 53 1.72 -2.80 0.45
C MET A 53 1.98 -2.48 -1.01
N ASP A 54 2.48 -3.46 -1.75
CA ASP A 54 2.68 -3.36 -3.20
C ASP A 54 2.40 -4.72 -3.88
N PHE A 55 2.24 -4.73 -5.20
CA PHE A 55 1.91 -5.90 -6.00
C PHE A 55 2.84 -6.05 -7.22
N ASN A 56 3.49 -7.21 -7.32
CA ASN A 56 4.22 -7.63 -8.50
C ASN A 56 3.29 -8.39 -9.47
N TYR A 57 2.95 -7.73 -10.58
CA TYR A 57 2.09 -8.28 -11.62
C TYR A 57 2.66 -9.51 -12.34
N VAL A 58 3.98 -9.57 -12.55
CA VAL A 58 4.61 -10.67 -13.30
C VAL A 58 4.54 -11.98 -12.51
N GLU A 59 4.64 -11.91 -11.19
CA GLU A 59 4.66 -13.07 -10.30
C GLU A 59 3.33 -13.31 -9.58
N ASP A 60 2.28 -12.54 -9.89
CA ASP A 60 1.01 -12.50 -9.14
C ASP A 60 1.25 -12.43 -7.61
N THR A 61 2.21 -11.61 -7.17
CA THR A 61 2.69 -11.61 -5.77
C THR A 61 2.40 -10.28 -5.11
N VAL A 62 1.75 -10.31 -3.95
CA VAL A 62 1.59 -9.13 -3.08
C VAL A 62 2.67 -9.16 -2.00
N CYS A 63 3.21 -7.99 -1.66
CA CYS A 63 4.11 -7.83 -0.54
C CYS A 63 3.61 -6.73 0.39
N TRP A 64 3.74 -6.93 1.70
CA TRP A 64 3.34 -5.95 2.71
C TRP A 64 4.37 -5.85 3.84
N VAL A 65 4.55 -4.63 4.34
CA VAL A 65 5.51 -4.33 5.41
C VAL A 65 4.81 -4.45 6.76
N HIS A 66 5.19 -5.46 7.53
CA HIS A 66 4.81 -5.62 8.93
C HIS A 66 5.85 -4.97 9.83
N VAL A 67 5.45 -3.92 10.57
CA VAL A 67 6.33 -3.26 11.55
C VAL A 67 6.02 -3.83 12.93
N GLY A 68 6.97 -4.57 13.51
CA GLY A 68 6.87 -5.06 14.88
C GLY A 68 7.01 -3.95 15.93
N ASP A 69 7.27 -4.34 17.18
CA ASP A 69 7.36 -3.39 18.31
C ASP A 69 8.56 -2.42 18.20
N SER A 70 9.54 -2.74 17.36
CA SER A 70 10.70 -1.91 17.06
C SER A 70 11.02 -1.87 15.57
N ALA A 71 11.68 -0.81 15.11
CA ALA A 71 12.05 -0.65 13.68
C ALA A 71 12.98 -1.75 13.17
N SER A 72 13.78 -2.38 14.05
CA SER A 72 14.63 -3.54 13.72
C SER A 72 13.85 -4.84 13.55
N GLN A 73 12.59 -4.89 13.98
CA GLN A 73 11.67 -6.02 13.81
C GLN A 73 10.72 -5.77 12.62
N THR A 74 11.19 -5.10 11.57
CA THR A 74 10.41 -4.91 10.36
C THR A 74 10.54 -6.14 9.46
N ILE A 75 9.40 -6.70 9.05
CA ILE A 75 9.33 -7.89 8.20
C ILE A 75 8.58 -7.52 6.93
N LEU A 76 9.20 -7.76 5.78
CA LEU A 76 8.49 -7.78 4.51
C LEU A 76 7.89 -9.17 4.32
N LYS A 77 6.57 -9.23 4.29
CA LYS A 77 5.84 -10.46 3.96
C LYS A 77 5.45 -10.41 2.50
N CYS A 78 5.59 -11.52 1.78
CA CYS A 78 5.12 -11.64 0.41
C CYS A 78 4.38 -12.95 0.22
N ALA A 79 3.32 -12.96 -0.56
CA ALA A 79 2.56 -14.15 -0.91
C ALA A 79 2.02 -14.05 -2.33
N LYS A 80 1.90 -15.20 -3.01
CA LYS A 80 1.25 -15.27 -4.32
C LYS A 80 -0.26 -15.27 -4.16
N ILE A 81 -0.96 -14.63 -5.10
CA ILE A 81 -2.42 -14.62 -5.19
C ILE A 81 -2.88 -15.15 -6.55
N PRO A 82 -2.63 -16.43 -6.87
CA PRO A 82 -2.94 -16.97 -8.18
C PRO A 82 -4.45 -16.90 -8.45
N ASN A 83 -4.83 -16.19 -9.50
CA ASN A 83 -6.23 -16.01 -9.92
C ASN A 83 -7.14 -15.48 -8.79
N LEU A 84 -6.61 -14.70 -7.85
CA LEU A 84 -7.38 -14.10 -6.75
C LEU A 84 -8.08 -15.12 -5.82
N LYS A 85 -7.60 -16.37 -5.77
CA LYS A 85 -8.20 -17.44 -4.96
C LYS A 85 -7.71 -17.52 -3.51
N GLY A 86 -6.81 -16.61 -3.12
CA GLY A 86 -6.20 -16.59 -1.79
C GLY A 86 -4.69 -16.49 -1.83
N PHE A 87 -4.11 -16.26 -0.66
CA PHE A 87 -2.67 -16.07 -0.47
C PHE A 87 -2.00 -17.42 -0.26
N VAL A 88 -1.02 -17.75 -1.09
CA VAL A 88 -0.22 -18.98 -1.01
C VAL A 88 1.27 -18.65 -1.03
N ASP A 89 2.10 -19.60 -0.63
CA ASP A 89 3.57 -19.45 -0.59
C ASP A 89 4.03 -18.21 0.19
N GLU A 90 3.41 -17.93 1.36
CA GLU A 90 3.82 -16.79 2.19
C GLU A 90 5.28 -16.96 2.64
N ARG A 91 6.09 -15.95 2.34
CA ARG A 91 7.48 -15.83 2.77
C ARG A 91 7.68 -14.55 3.58
N SER A 92 8.60 -14.62 4.54
CA SER A 92 8.99 -13.48 5.38
C SER A 92 10.46 -13.13 5.12
N ILE A 93 10.74 -11.84 4.96
CA ILE A 93 12.08 -11.31 4.70
C ILE A 93 12.34 -10.24 5.76
N ASN A 94 13.42 -10.42 6.53
CA ASN A 94 13.82 -9.42 7.52
C ASN A 94 14.41 -8.22 6.80
N ILE A 95 13.85 -7.04 7.05
CA ILE A 95 14.34 -5.79 6.48
C ILE A 95 14.61 -4.79 7.60
N SER A 96 15.65 -3.98 7.43
CA SER A 96 15.91 -2.85 8.32
C SER A 96 15.26 -1.60 7.74
N LEU A 97 14.33 -0.98 8.47
CA LEU A 97 13.77 0.30 8.06
C LEU A 97 14.74 1.43 8.43
N SER A 98 15.46 1.97 7.44
CA SER A 98 16.30 3.14 7.62
C SER A 98 15.50 4.41 7.29
N LEU A 99 14.95 5.07 8.30
CA LEU A 99 14.24 6.33 8.14
C LEU A 99 15.22 7.50 8.04
N HIS A 100 15.55 7.96 6.83
CA HIS A 100 16.27 9.22 6.65
C HIS A 100 15.28 10.38 6.76
N ARG A 101 15.27 11.08 7.90
CA ARG A 101 14.36 12.20 8.15
C ARG A 101 14.88 13.48 7.52
N GLU A 102 14.81 13.61 6.19
CA GLU A 102 15.11 14.88 5.53
C GLU A 102 13.97 15.27 4.58
N CYS A 103 12.80 15.58 5.16
CA CYS A 103 11.86 16.48 4.51
C CYS A 103 11.92 17.81 5.25
N ARG A 104 12.94 18.61 4.95
CA ARG A 104 13.09 19.96 5.50
C ARG A 104 12.16 20.88 4.71
N SER A 105 10.93 21.04 5.19
CA SER A 105 10.02 22.06 4.68
C SER A 105 10.72 23.42 4.74
N PRO A 106 10.81 24.19 3.64
CA PRO A 106 11.26 25.57 3.73
C PRO A 106 10.31 26.31 4.67
N ARG A 107 10.87 27.01 5.66
CA ARG A 107 10.10 27.91 6.53
C ARG A 107 9.45 29.01 5.69
N GLY A 108 8.29 28.72 5.12
CA GLY A 108 7.36 29.65 4.50
C GLY A 108 6.48 30.25 5.59
N ARG A 109 6.76 31.49 5.96
CA ARG A 109 5.98 32.30 6.88
C ARG A 109 4.72 32.75 6.14
N ASP A 110 3.55 32.23 6.50
CA ASP A 110 2.26 32.76 6.03
C ASP A 110 1.40 33.13 7.25
N PRO A 111 1.04 34.41 7.46
CA PRO A 111 0.17 34.82 8.53
C PRO A 111 -1.29 34.79 8.05
N ARG A 112 -2.08 33.82 8.52
CA ARG A 112 -3.55 33.90 8.40
C ARG A 112 -4.26 33.63 9.73
N PRO A 113 -5.41 34.31 9.96
CA PRO A 113 -5.95 34.54 11.29
C PRO A 113 -6.74 33.33 11.81
N HIS A 114 -6.76 33.22 13.13
CA HIS A 114 -7.48 32.19 13.88
C HIS A 114 -9.00 32.27 13.68
N LEU A 115 -9.62 31.14 13.35
CA LEU A 115 -11.04 30.87 13.58
C LEU A 115 -11.15 29.76 14.64
N PRO A 116 -12.00 29.92 15.67
CA PRO A 116 -12.10 28.96 16.76
C PRO A 116 -13.12 27.85 16.45
N GLY A 117 -12.78 26.62 16.82
CA GLY A 117 -13.75 25.54 17.00
C GLY A 117 -13.56 24.33 16.11
N THR A 118 -12.59 23.47 16.45
CA THR A 118 -12.75 22.01 16.33
C THR A 118 -12.02 21.35 17.51
N PRO A 119 -12.67 20.42 18.24
CA PRO A 119 -12.01 19.68 19.30
C PRO A 119 -11.02 18.66 18.71
N PRO A 120 -9.96 18.29 19.45
CA PRO A 120 -8.98 17.32 18.98
C PRO A 120 -9.62 15.92 19.01
N THR A 121 -9.89 15.33 17.86
CA THR A 121 -10.11 13.88 17.76
C THR A 121 -8.75 13.19 17.88
N SER A 122 -8.44 12.77 19.10
CA SER A 122 -7.42 11.75 19.38
C SER A 122 -7.95 10.40 18.92
N ASP A 123 -7.80 10.09 17.64
CA ASP A 123 -7.72 8.70 17.21
C ASP A 123 -6.72 8.63 16.06
N GLY A 124 -5.56 8.05 16.38
CA GLY A 124 -4.40 7.91 15.50
C GLY A 124 -4.61 6.89 14.39
N SER A 125 -5.70 6.98 13.64
CA SER A 125 -5.86 6.28 12.37
C SER A 125 -5.54 7.25 11.24
N THR A 126 -4.25 7.46 11.00
CA THR A 126 -3.79 8.01 9.73
C THR A 126 -4.07 6.96 8.66
N TRP A 127 -5.16 7.12 7.92
CA TRP A 127 -5.36 6.43 6.66
C TRP A 127 -4.36 7.01 5.66
N ALA A 128 -3.14 6.49 5.67
CA ALA A 128 -2.22 6.71 4.58
C ALA A 128 -2.73 5.88 3.39
N VAL A 129 -3.41 6.54 2.45
CA VAL A 129 -3.56 6.01 1.10
C VAL A 129 -2.20 6.18 0.45
N PHE A 130 -1.42 5.09 0.40
CA PHE A 130 -0.18 5.05 -0.35
C PHE A 130 -0.54 4.99 -1.83
N TRP A 131 -0.17 6.05 -2.56
CA TRP A 131 -0.09 6.07 -4.03
C TRP A 131 1.36 5.83 -4.44
#